data_AF-X1CIW9-F1
#
_entry.id   AF-X1CIW9-F1
#
_cell.length_a   1.000
_cell.length_b   1.000
_cell.length_c   1.000
_cell.angle_alpha   90.00
_cell.angle_beta   90.00
_cell.angle_gamma   90.00
#
_symmetry.space_group_name_H-M   'P 1'
#
loop_
_entity.id
_entity.type
_entity.pdbx_description
1 polymer ?
#
loop_
_entity_poly.entity_id
_entity_poly.type
_entity_poly.pdbx_seq_one_letter_code
_entity_poly.pdbx_strand_id
1 'polypeptide(L)'
;REEIKDKLKTEKCIPVYLDKKDIDLYYYGFSNRTIWPLFHYFTQYTEYNKTFWESYKKVNQNFADVISDNIKEGDAIWIHDYHLLLLPKLIREKYPEISIGFFLHIPFPSSEVFSFQFIFDFFS
;
A
#
# COMPACT_ATOMS: atom_id res chain seq x y z
N ARG A 1 21.27 -2.65 -13.25
CA ARG A 1 20.65 -3.31 -12.06
C ARG A 1 21.64 -3.40 -10.91
N GLU A 2 22.87 -3.89 -11.12
CA GLU A 2 23.90 -3.94 -10.06
C GLU A 2 24.30 -2.55 -9.53
N GLU A 3 24.52 -1.56 -10.39
CA GLU A 3 24.84 -0.19 -9.95
C GLU A 3 23.75 0.46 -9.07
N ILE A 4 22.48 0.11 -9.31
CA ILE A 4 21.34 0.58 -8.50
C ILE A 4 21.38 -0.09 -7.13
N LYS A 5 21.69 -1.40 -7.06
CA LYS A 5 21.80 -2.11 -5.78
C LYS A 5 22.92 -1.56 -4.92
N ASP A 6 24.07 -1.23 -5.53
CA ASP A 6 25.21 -0.71 -4.79
C ASP A 6 24.92 0.67 -4.18
N LYS A 7 24.27 1.56 -4.96
CA LYS A 7 23.81 2.86 -4.44
C LYS A 7 22.76 2.70 -3.33
N LEU A 8 21.80 1.80 -3.47
CA LEU A 8 20.78 1.55 -2.45
C LEU A 8 21.37 1.05 -1.13
N LYS A 9 22.42 0.19 -1.19
CA LYS A 9 23.13 -0.26 0.00
C LYS A 9 23.79 0.90 0.76
N THR A 10 24.40 1.85 0.05
CA THR A 10 25.02 3.02 0.67
C THR A 10 24.00 3.87 1.43
N GLU A 11 22.80 4.02 0.87
CA GLU A 11 21.70 4.80 1.45
C GLU A 11 20.82 4.01 2.43
N LYS A 12 21.22 2.79 2.82
CA LYS A 12 20.43 1.88 3.68
C LYS A 12 19.01 1.65 3.18
N CYS A 13 18.82 1.65 1.88
CA CYS A 13 17.54 1.43 1.23
C CYS A 13 17.43 -0.03 0.77
N ILE A 14 16.30 -0.66 1.09
CA ILE A 14 15.98 -2.02 0.66
C ILE A 14 14.89 -1.92 -0.42
N PRO A 15 15.16 -2.35 -1.67
CA PRO A 15 14.19 -2.24 -2.73
C PRO A 15 13.12 -3.34 -2.65
N VAL A 16 11.87 -2.97 -2.92
CA VAL A 16 10.80 -3.90 -3.26
C VAL A 16 10.65 -3.92 -4.78
N TYR A 17 10.89 -5.06 -5.40
CA TYR A 17 10.82 -5.18 -6.85
C TYR A 17 9.41 -5.52 -7.30
N LEU A 18 8.88 -4.73 -8.22
CA LEU A 18 7.59 -4.96 -8.88
C LEU A 18 7.83 -5.26 -10.36
N ASP A 19 7.08 -6.22 -10.90
CA ASP A 19 7.05 -6.42 -12.34
C ASP A 19 6.16 -5.36 -13.01
N LYS A 20 6.24 -5.28 -14.35
CA LYS A 20 5.46 -4.29 -15.11
C LYS A 20 3.96 -4.45 -14.90
N LYS A 21 3.48 -5.69 -14.79
CA LYS A 21 2.06 -5.99 -14.62
C LYS A 21 1.57 -5.51 -13.24
N ASP A 22 2.35 -5.71 -12.19
CA ASP A 22 2.05 -5.19 -10.86
C ASP A 22 2.03 -3.66 -10.88
N ILE A 23 3.00 -3.00 -11.53
CA ILE A 23 2.97 -1.52 -11.67
C ILE A 23 1.67 -1.05 -12.36
N ASP A 24 1.27 -1.71 -13.43
CA ASP A 24 0.06 -1.36 -14.19
C ASP A 24 -1.23 -1.56 -13.36
N LEU A 25 -1.32 -2.62 -12.56
CA LEU A 25 -2.54 -2.99 -11.84
C LEU A 25 -2.63 -2.39 -10.42
N TYR A 26 -1.50 -2.25 -9.73
CA TYR A 26 -1.43 -1.67 -8.39
C TYR A 26 -1.33 -0.15 -8.44
N TYR A 27 -0.28 0.38 -9.09
CA TYR A 27 0.03 1.81 -9.04
C TYR A 27 -0.89 2.60 -9.96
N TYR A 28 -0.89 2.26 -11.26
CA TYR A 28 -1.77 2.93 -12.21
C TYR A 28 -3.23 2.48 -12.10
N GLY A 29 -3.48 1.25 -11.62
CA GLY A 29 -4.80 0.71 -11.34
C GLY A 29 -5.33 1.13 -9.98
N PHE A 30 -5.28 0.25 -8.98
CA PHE A 30 -6.00 0.44 -7.72
C PHE A 30 -5.66 1.76 -7.01
N SER A 31 -4.38 2.12 -6.91
CA SER A 31 -3.97 3.35 -6.23
C SER A 31 -4.53 4.59 -6.93
N ASN A 32 -4.29 4.74 -8.24
CA ASN A 32 -4.58 6.01 -8.94
C ASN A 32 -5.93 6.06 -9.65
N ARG A 33 -6.56 4.93 -9.96
CA ARG A 33 -7.91 4.86 -10.56
C ARG A 33 -9.00 4.47 -9.57
N THR A 34 -8.65 3.91 -8.41
CA THR A 34 -9.63 3.57 -7.38
C THR A 34 -9.50 4.47 -6.15
N ILE A 35 -8.38 4.40 -5.42
CA ILE A 35 -8.23 5.09 -4.14
C ILE A 35 -8.16 6.61 -4.32
N TRP A 36 -7.28 7.10 -5.20
CA TRP A 36 -7.08 8.53 -5.42
C TRP A 36 -8.41 9.25 -5.72
N PRO A 37 -9.17 8.90 -6.78
CA PRO A 37 -10.40 9.63 -7.12
C PRO A 37 -11.45 9.54 -6.02
N LEU A 38 -11.56 8.38 -5.37
CA LEU A 38 -12.49 8.20 -4.26
C LEU A 38 -12.17 9.14 -3.08
N PHE A 39 -10.90 9.21 -2.67
CA PHE A 39 -10.47 9.98 -1.51
C PHE A 39 -10.55 11.50 -1.74
N HIS A 40 -10.62 11.92 -3.00
CA HIS A 40 -10.83 13.30 -3.42
C HIS A 40 -12.25 13.60 -3.91
N TYR A 41 -13.22 12.72 -3.63
CA TYR A 41 -14.63 12.89 -3.98
C TYR A 41 -14.93 12.96 -5.49
N PHE A 42 -14.04 12.43 -6.33
CA PHE A 42 -14.27 12.28 -7.76
C PHE A 42 -14.83 10.89 -8.10
N THR A 43 -15.93 10.52 -7.44
CA THR A 43 -16.51 9.17 -7.49
C THR A 43 -16.89 8.72 -8.90
N GLN A 44 -17.27 9.65 -9.78
CA GLN A 44 -17.56 9.37 -11.19
C GLN A 44 -16.36 8.86 -12.01
N TYR A 45 -15.13 9.06 -11.52
CA TYR A 45 -13.90 8.59 -12.15
C TYR A 45 -13.29 7.38 -11.44
N THR A 46 -13.96 6.86 -10.41
CA THR A 46 -13.47 5.72 -9.65
C THR A 46 -13.75 4.42 -10.41
N GLU A 47 -12.70 3.67 -10.73
CA GLU A 47 -12.80 2.36 -11.37
C GLU A 47 -12.74 1.24 -10.33
N TYR A 48 -13.76 0.39 -10.29
CA TYR A 48 -13.81 -0.80 -9.44
C TYR A 48 -13.44 -2.03 -10.27
N ASN A 49 -12.27 -2.60 -9.97
CA ASN A 49 -11.78 -3.77 -10.69
C ASN A 49 -11.14 -4.76 -9.71
N LYS A 50 -11.66 -5.98 -9.68
CA LYS A 50 -11.15 -7.05 -8.80
C LYS A 50 -9.67 -7.36 -9.05
N THR A 51 -9.22 -7.31 -10.30
CA THR A 51 -7.80 -7.54 -10.66
C THR A 51 -6.89 -6.43 -10.11
N PHE A 52 -7.35 -5.17 -10.08
CA PHE A 52 -6.61 -4.08 -9.41
C PHE A 52 -6.48 -4.37 -7.91
N TRP A 53 -7.57 -4.77 -7.27
CA TRP A 53 -7.58 -5.12 -5.85
C TRP A 53 -6.64 -6.29 -5.51
N GLU A 54 -6.67 -7.37 -6.28
CA GLU A 54 -5.79 -8.51 -6.06
C GLU A 54 -4.30 -8.13 -6.21
N SER A 55 -3.97 -7.30 -7.21
CA SER A 55 -2.60 -6.78 -7.34
C SER A 55 -2.24 -5.86 -6.17
N TYR A 56 -3.16 -5.04 -5.69
CA TYR A 56 -2.91 -4.16 -4.55
C TYR A 56 -2.63 -4.89 -3.25
N LYS A 57 -3.39 -5.96 -2.97
CA LYS A 57 -3.08 -6.90 -1.87
C LYS A 57 -1.72 -7.56 -2.05
N LYS A 58 -1.44 -8.10 -3.24
CA LYS A 58 -0.16 -8.77 -3.54
C LYS A 58 1.02 -7.83 -3.32
N VAL A 59 0.96 -6.60 -3.82
CA VAL A 59 2.05 -5.63 -3.65
C VAL A 59 2.22 -5.23 -2.18
N ASN A 60 1.14 -4.96 -1.44
CA ASN A 60 1.22 -4.70 0.00
C ASN A 60 1.84 -5.88 0.76
N GLN A 61 1.54 -7.12 0.37
CA GLN A 61 2.17 -8.32 0.92
C GLN A 61 3.68 -8.38 0.62
N ASN A 62 4.10 -8.07 -0.62
CA ASN A 62 5.52 -8.03 -0.97
C ASN A 62 6.29 -7.01 -0.10
N PHE A 63 5.70 -5.84 0.17
CA PHE A 63 6.27 -4.88 1.12
C PHE A 63 6.36 -5.45 2.53
N ALA A 64 5.30 -6.09 3.01
CA ALA A 64 5.28 -6.71 4.33
C ALA A 64 6.36 -7.80 4.47
N ASP A 65 6.57 -8.60 3.44
CA ASP A 65 7.57 -9.68 3.44
C ASP A 65 9.00 -9.12 3.46
N VAL A 66 9.30 -8.13 2.61
CA VAL A 66 10.62 -7.46 2.62
C VAL A 66 10.89 -6.77 3.96
N ILE A 67 9.89 -6.16 4.58
CA ILE A 67 10.03 -5.57 5.92
C ILE A 67 10.27 -6.66 6.96
N SER A 68 9.51 -7.76 6.92
CA SER A 68 9.64 -8.89 7.86
C SER A 68 11.05 -9.47 7.87
N ASP A 69 11.71 -9.53 6.72
CA ASP A 69 13.09 -10.02 6.58
C ASP A 69 14.15 -9.10 7.23
N ASN A 70 13.80 -7.85 7.58
CA ASN A 70 14.75 -6.82 8.00
C ASN A 70 14.42 -6.16 9.35
N ILE A 71 13.28 -6.52 9.94
CA ILE A 71 12.78 -5.97 11.20
C ILE A 71 13.56 -6.52 12.40
N LYS A 72 13.74 -5.71 13.44
CA LYS A 72 14.34 -6.11 14.72
C LYS A 72 13.43 -5.74 15.88
N GLU A 73 13.63 -6.42 17.00
CA GLU A 73 12.93 -6.09 18.24
C GLU A 73 13.26 -4.65 18.66
N GLY A 74 12.21 -3.89 19.00
CA GLY A 74 12.33 -2.47 19.37
C GLY A 74 12.32 -1.49 18.20
N ASP A 75 12.27 -1.96 16.95
CA ASP A 75 12.15 -1.06 15.79
C ASP A 75 10.80 -0.32 15.78
N ALA A 76 10.78 0.83 15.10
CA ALA A 76 9.58 1.57 14.78
C ALA A 76 9.44 1.69 13.26
N ILE A 77 8.24 1.39 12.77
CA ILE A 77 7.92 1.43 11.34
C ILE A 77 7.05 2.64 11.05
N TRP A 78 7.44 3.44 10.06
CA TRP A 78 6.64 4.55 9.57
C TRP A 78 6.25 4.32 8.10
N ILE A 79 4.96 4.12 7.87
CA ILE A 79 4.38 3.84 6.56
C ILE A 79 3.81 5.12 5.99
N HIS A 80 4.09 5.37 4.71
CA HIS A 80 3.64 6.57 4.02
C HIS A 80 2.67 6.22 2.89
N ASP A 81 1.53 6.90 2.95
CA ASP A 81 0.57 7.13 1.88
C ASP A 81 -0.37 5.98 1.49
N TYR A 82 -1.38 6.35 0.68
CA TYR A 82 -2.51 5.51 0.29
C TYR A 82 -2.14 4.27 -0.54
N HIS A 83 -0.93 4.23 -1.07
CA HIS A 83 -0.40 3.07 -1.78
C HIS A 83 -0.25 1.84 -0.86
N LEU A 84 -0.06 2.07 0.45
CA LEU A 84 0.28 1.03 1.42
C LEU A 84 -0.75 0.92 2.58
N LEU A 85 -2.04 1.12 2.30
CA LEU A 85 -3.09 1.13 3.34
C LEU A 85 -3.25 -0.21 4.08
N LEU A 86 -2.90 -1.34 3.44
CA LEU A 86 -3.03 -2.67 4.07
C LEU A 86 -1.81 -3.03 4.91
N LEU A 87 -0.66 -2.43 4.60
CA LEU A 87 0.63 -2.76 5.18
C LEU A 87 0.66 -2.71 6.72
N PRO A 88 0.03 -1.74 7.41
CA PRO A 88 0.01 -1.73 8.88
C PRO A 88 -0.58 -3.01 9.48
N LYS A 89 -1.68 -3.51 8.91
CA LYS A 89 -2.35 -4.72 9.38
C LYS A 89 -1.47 -5.96 9.13
N LEU A 90 -0.93 -6.08 7.91
CA LEU A 90 -0.09 -7.22 7.52
C LEU A 90 1.15 -7.36 8.42
N ILE A 91 1.76 -6.24 8.82
CA ILE A 91 2.90 -6.25 9.74
C ILE A 91 2.43 -6.61 11.15
N ARG A 92 1.35 -5.99 11.65
CA ARG A 92 0.84 -6.23 13.01
C ARG A 92 0.48 -7.70 13.26
N GLU A 93 -0.05 -8.39 12.25
CA GLU A 93 -0.39 -9.83 12.34
C GLU A 93 0.86 -10.69 12.59
N LYS A 94 2.03 -10.31 12.07
CA LYS A 94 3.30 -11.02 12.29
C LYS A 94 4.06 -10.49 13.51
N TYR A 95 3.95 -9.20 13.81
CA TYR A 95 4.67 -8.51 14.88
C TYR A 95 3.71 -7.70 15.77
N PRO A 96 3.01 -8.35 16.71
CA PRO A 96 1.96 -7.74 17.52
C PRO A 96 2.42 -6.57 18.39
N GLU A 97 3.69 -6.52 18.76
CA GLU A 97 4.23 -5.54 19.72
C GLU A 97 5.00 -4.38 19.04
N ILE A 98 5.20 -4.41 17.71
CA ILE A 98 6.05 -3.39 17.08
C ILE A 98 5.36 -2.02 16.97
N SER A 99 6.10 -0.92 17.11
CA SER A 99 5.52 0.41 16.90
C SER A 99 5.30 0.67 15.39
N ILE A 100 4.07 1.01 14.99
CA ILE A 100 3.71 1.30 13.60
C ILE A 100 3.00 2.65 13.54
N GLY A 101 3.58 3.61 12.82
CA GLY A 101 2.95 4.86 12.41
C GLY A 101 2.51 4.80 10.95
N PHE A 102 1.37 5.38 10.63
CA PHE A 102 0.88 5.55 9.26
C PHE A 102 0.56 7.03 9.01
N PHE A 103 1.07 7.58 7.91
CA PHE A 103 0.78 8.95 7.49
C PHE A 103 0.18 8.96 6.09
N LEU A 104 -1.05 9.45 5.99
CA LEU A 104 -1.76 9.63 4.72
C LEU A 104 -1.48 11.03 4.18
N HIS A 105 -0.94 11.15 2.97
CA HIS A 105 -0.61 12.46 2.38
C HIS A 105 -1.78 13.09 1.65
N ILE A 106 -2.77 12.28 1.26
CA ILE A 106 -4.00 12.73 0.61
C ILE A 106 -5.12 12.95 1.65
N PRO A 107 -6.21 13.65 1.29
CA PRO A 107 -7.38 13.77 2.16
C PRO A 107 -7.95 12.39 2.49
N PHE A 108 -8.54 12.26 3.69
CA PHE A 108 -9.38 11.11 4.01
C PHE A 108 -10.84 11.47 3.69
N PRO A 109 -11.58 10.63 2.94
CA PRO A 109 -12.96 10.92 2.59
C PRO A 109 -13.87 10.87 3.83
N SER A 110 -15.04 11.50 3.75
CA SER A 110 -16.05 11.43 4.79
C SER A 110 -16.51 9.98 5.00
N SER A 111 -16.96 9.66 6.21
CA SER A 111 -17.41 8.31 6.58
C SER A 111 -18.54 7.78 5.69
N GLU A 112 -19.39 8.66 5.18
CA GLU A 112 -20.48 8.34 4.25
C GLU A 112 -19.94 7.84 2.90
N VAL A 113 -19.04 8.60 2.27
CA VAL A 113 -18.43 8.24 0.98
C VAL A 113 -17.56 6.98 1.12
N PHE A 114 -16.85 6.82 2.23
CA PHE A 114 -16.04 5.64 2.49
C PHE A 114 -16.90 4.37 2.67
N SER A 115 -17.96 4.43 3.48
CA SER A 115 -18.76 3.26 3.82
C SER A 115 -19.62 2.76 2.66
N PHE A 116 -20.28 3.66 1.93
CA PHE A 116 -21.17 3.25 0.83
C PHE A 116 -20.42 2.62 -0.33
N GLN A 117 -19.23 3.13 -0.64
CA GLN A 117 -18.56 2.79 -1.89
C GLN A 117 -17.39 1.80 -1.69
N PHE A 118 -16.70 1.84 -0.55
CA PHE A 118 -15.54 0.97 -0.34
C PHE A 118 -15.92 -0.41 0.21
N ILE A 119 -16.93 -0.47 1.08
CA ILE A 119 -17.36 -1.73 1.71
C ILE A 119 -18.18 -2.58 0.74
N PHE A 120 -19.11 -1.96 0.03
CA PHE A 120 -20.04 -2.68 -0.85
C PHE A 120 -19.32 -3.34 -2.05
N ASP A 121 -18.30 -2.68 -2.60
CA ASP A 121 -17.64 -3.14 -3.83
C ASP A 121 -16.43 -4.06 -3.61
N PHE A 122 -15.81 -4.05 -2.42
CA PHE A 122 -14.58 -4.82 -2.16
C PHE A 122 -14.65 -5.79 -0.99
N PHE A 123 -15.62 -5.65 -0.08
CA PHE A 123 -15.75 -6.48 1.13
C PHE A 123 -17.07 -7.26 1.22
N SER A 124 -17.90 -7.23 0.17
CA SER A 124 -19.08 -8.10 -0.02
C SER A 124 -18.73 -9.41 -0.73
#